data_AF-A0A1I2CPZ4-F1
#
_entry.id   AF-A0A1I2CPZ4-F1
#
_cell.length_a   1.000
_cell.length_b   1.000
_cell.length_c   1.000
_cell.angle_alpha   90.00
_cell.angle_beta   90.00
_cell.angle_gamma   90.00
#
_symmetry.space_group_name_H-M   'P 1'
#
loop_
_entity.id
_entity.type
_entity.pdbx_description
1 polymer ?
#
loop_
_entity_poly.entity_id
_entity_poly.type
_entity_poly.pdbx_seq_one_letter_code
_entity_poly.pdbx_strand_id
1 'polypeptide(L)'
;MTASKAEALKLSTLTTVPPSVFSTTTNSPLADDANDTETSTVTFQALHNLSDHMYVYFEGYLGGGDDGVYGVADESERSIASVGGVYYF
;
A
#
# COMPACT_ATOMS: atom_id res chain seq x y z
N MET A 1 -28.09 -0.18 15.77
CA MET A 1 -27.17 -0.88 14.86
C MET A 1 -25.76 -0.56 15.33
N THR A 2 -25.03 -1.55 15.81
CA THR A 2 -23.63 -1.41 16.22
C THR A 2 -22.80 -1.69 14.97
N ALA A 3 -21.89 -0.80 14.60
CA ALA A 3 -20.99 -1.06 13.46
C ALA A 3 -20.16 -2.31 13.76
N SER A 4 -20.12 -3.27 12.82
CA SER A 4 -19.16 -4.37 12.90
C SER A 4 -17.74 -3.80 12.81
N LYS A 5 -16.82 -4.39 13.55
CA LYS A 5 -15.42 -3.98 13.52
C LYS A 5 -14.78 -4.67 12.32
N ALA A 6 -14.51 -3.92 11.25
CA ALA A 6 -13.78 -4.44 10.10
C ALA A 6 -12.41 -5.02 10.55
N GLU A 7 -12.24 -6.33 10.39
CA GLU A 7 -10.96 -7.01 10.59
C GLU A 7 -10.20 -7.09 9.26
N ALA A 8 -8.87 -7.03 9.29
CA ALA A 8 -8.06 -7.11 8.09
C ALA A 8 -6.81 -7.96 8.33
N LEU A 9 -6.48 -8.81 7.35
CA LEU A 9 -5.20 -9.47 7.28
C LEU A 9 -4.18 -8.51 6.67
N LYS A 10 -3.17 -8.15 7.46
CA LYS A 10 -2.04 -7.33 7.01
C LYS A 10 -0.77 -8.17 7.01
N LEU A 11 -0.15 -8.31 5.84
CA LEU A 11 1.16 -8.96 5.70
C LEU A 11 2.17 -7.94 5.19
N SER A 12 3.34 -7.86 5.82
CA SER A 12 4.41 -6.96 5.43
C SER A 12 5.71 -7.73 5.33
N THR A 13 6.39 -7.57 4.20
CA THR A 13 7.71 -8.16 3.94
C THR A 13 8.70 -7.02 3.73
N LEU A 14 9.89 -7.18 4.31
CA LEU A 14 11.04 -6.31 4.08
C LEU A 14 12.22 -7.20 3.65
N THR A 15 12.85 -6.87 2.54
CA THR A 15 14.02 -7.58 2.03
C THR A 15 15.13 -6.58 1.74
N THR A 16 16.29 -6.82 2.31
CA THR A 16 17.48 -5.99 2.08
C THR A 16 18.41 -6.71 1.13
N VAL A 17 18.73 -6.05 0.01
CA VAL A 17 19.78 -6.48 -0.92
C VAL A 17 20.71 -5.28 -1.07
N PRO A 18 21.78 -5.18 -0.24
CA PRO A 18 22.60 -3.97 -0.19
C PRO A 18 23.09 -3.55 -1.59
N PRO A 19 23.02 -2.24 -1.92
CA PRO A 19 22.67 -1.11 -1.05
C PRO A 19 21.16 -0.76 -1.03
N SER A 20 20.30 -1.67 -1.50
CA SER A 20 18.85 -1.47 -1.62
C SER A 20 18.03 -2.14 -0.52
N VAL A 21 16.85 -1.59 -0.26
CA VAL A 21 15.81 -2.15 0.61
C VAL A 21 14.49 -2.18 -0.15
N PHE A 22 13.79 -3.31 -0.09
CA PHE A 22 12.50 -3.51 -0.74
C PHE A 22 11.45 -3.87 0.31
N SER A 23 10.31 -3.21 0.27
CA SER A 23 9.17 -3.55 1.12
C SER A 23 7.92 -3.77 0.29
N THR A 24 7.13 -4.75 0.69
CA THR A 24 5.79 -4.96 0.16
C THR A 24 4.85 -5.18 1.32
N THR A 25 3.72 -4.49 1.32
CA THR A 25 2.64 -4.68 2.30
C THR A 25 1.34 -4.93 1.59
N THR A 26 0.67 -6.03 1.94
CA THR A 26 -0.71 -6.31 1.53
C THR A 26 -1.65 -6.11 2.71
N ASN A 27 -2.82 -5.55 2.43
CA ASN A 27 -3.92 -5.44 3.38
C ASN A 27 -5.19 -5.94 2.71
N SER A 28 -5.77 -7.01 3.24
CA SER A 28 -7.00 -7.62 2.73
C SER A 28 -8.02 -7.65 3.85
N PRO A 29 -9.14 -6.92 3.74
CA PRO A 29 -10.22 -6.97 4.73
C PRO A 29 -10.81 -8.37 4.75
N LEU A 30 -11.21 -8.81 5.93
CA LEU A 30 -12.01 -10.00 6.13
C LEU A 30 -13.47 -9.56 6.09
N ALA A 31 -14.20 -9.93 5.04
CA ALA A 31 -15.62 -9.65 4.94
C ALA A 31 -16.37 -10.37 6.08
N ASP A 32 -17.12 -9.62 6.89
CA ASP A 32 -17.92 -10.16 7.99
C ASP A 32 -19.43 -10.23 7.62
N ASP A 33 -19.87 -9.49 6.60
CA ASP A 33 -21.20 -9.60 5.97
C ASP A 33 -21.14 -9.13 4.50
N ALA A 34 -22.09 -9.60 3.67
CA ALA A 34 -22.19 -9.26 2.24
C ALA A 34 -22.60 -7.79 1.95
N ASN A 35 -22.82 -6.98 2.99
CA ASN A 35 -23.18 -5.56 2.87
C ASN A 35 -22.02 -4.62 3.22
N ASP A 36 -20.88 -5.16 3.65
CA ASP A 36 -19.71 -4.35 3.96
C ASP A 36 -19.00 -3.94 2.65
N THR A 37 -18.40 -2.75 2.67
CA THR A 37 -17.59 -2.25 1.55
C THR A 37 -16.13 -2.60 1.82
N GLU A 38 -15.52 -3.39 0.95
CA GLU A 38 -14.15 -3.85 1.12
C GLU A 38 -13.14 -3.09 0.25
N THR A 39 -11.94 -2.87 0.80
CA THR A 39 -10.77 -2.38 0.05
C THR A 39 -9.55 -3.26 0.31
N SER A 40 -9.11 -4.03 -0.69
CA SER A 40 -7.81 -4.69 -0.69
C SER A 40 -6.74 -3.76 -1.25
N THR A 41 -5.57 -3.75 -0.62
CA THR A 41 -4.46 -2.89 -1.04
C THR A 41 -3.14 -3.66 -1.07
N VAL A 42 -2.31 -3.32 -2.04
CA VAL A 42 -0.92 -3.74 -2.19
C VAL A 42 -0.08 -2.48 -2.29
N THR A 43 0.89 -2.35 -1.40
CA THR A 43 1.91 -1.29 -1.47
C THR A 43 3.27 -1.93 -1.68
N PHE A 44 4.10 -1.28 -2.46
CA PHE A 44 5.49 -1.66 -2.64
C PHE A 44 6.37 -0.42 -2.58
N GLN A 45 7.53 -0.58 -1.98
CA GLN A 45 8.55 0.46 -1.89
C GLN A 45 9.91 -0.16 -2.20
N ALA A 46 10.73 0.59 -2.92
CA ALA A 46 12.11 0.26 -3.21
C ALA A 46 12.96 1.48 -2.92
N LEU A 47 13.94 1.33 -2.03
CA LEU A 47 14.91 2.37 -1.67
C LEU A 47 16.31 1.91 -2.08
N HIS A 48 17.10 2.83 -2.62
CA HIS A 48 18.49 2.58 -3.01
C HIS A 48 19.40 3.69 -2.47
N ASN A 49 20.38 3.33 -1.65
CA ASN A 49 21.38 4.28 -1.17
C ASN A 49 22.40 4.56 -2.29
N LEU A 50 22.51 5.82 -2.69
CA LEU A 50 23.50 6.30 -3.66
C LEU A 50 24.83 6.67 -2.98
N SER A 51 24.75 7.13 -1.74
CA SER A 51 25.91 7.47 -0.91
C SER A 51 25.51 7.44 0.57
N ASP A 52 26.48 7.70 1.45
CA ASP A 52 26.23 7.90 2.87
C ASP A 52 25.37 9.14 3.17
N HIS A 53 25.04 9.97 2.18
CA HIS A 53 24.24 11.21 2.32
C HIS A 53 22.99 11.26 1.43
N MET A 54 22.73 10.23 0.64
CA MET A 54 21.66 10.27 -0.36
C MET A 54 21.06 8.91 -0.62
N TYR A 55 19.74 8.86 -0.72
CA TYR A 55 19.02 7.74 -1.29
C TYR A 55 17.96 8.22 -2.29
N VAL A 56 17.63 7.34 -3.23
CA VAL A 56 16.45 7.45 -4.09
C VAL A 56 15.45 6.38 -3.71
N TYR A 57 14.18 6.64 -3.96
CA TYR A 57 13.13 5.67 -3.71
C TYR A 57 12.06 5.71 -4.80
N PHE A 58 11.42 4.57 -4.95
CA PHE A 58 10.20 4.40 -5.72
C PHE A 58 9.16 3.76 -4.80
N GLU A 59 7.93 4.22 -4.89
CA GLU A 59 6.80 3.64 -4.19
C GLU A 59 5.59 3.52 -5.10
N GLY A 60 4.77 2.52 -4.84
CA GLY A 60 3.49 2.40 -5.49
C GLY A 60 2.46 1.74 -4.60
N TYR A 61 1.22 2.03 -4.97
CA TYR A 61 0.00 1.61 -4.32
C TYR A 61 -0.94 1.10 -5.40
N LEU A 62 -1.47 -0.10 -5.21
CA LEU A 62 -2.56 -0.67 -5.97
C LEU A 62 -3.67 -0.99 -4.98
N GLY A 63 -4.85 -0.44 -5.19
CA GLY A 63 -6.03 -0.68 -4.41
C GLY A 63 -7.15 -1.19 -5.30
N GLY A 64 -7.89 -2.18 -4.82
CA GLY A 64 -9.09 -2.73 -5.45
C GLY A 64 -10.14 -3.00 -4.39
N GLY A 65 -11.41 -2.87 -4.72
CA GLY A 65 -12.51 -3.03 -3.78
C GLY A 65 -13.86 -2.96 -4.47
N ASP A 66 -14.91 -2.79 -3.68
CA ASP A 66 -16.27 -2.65 -4.22
C ASP A 66 -16.48 -1.30 -4.92
N ASP A 67 -17.53 -1.22 -5.73
CA ASP A 67 -17.89 0.01 -6.42
C ASP A 67 -18.21 1.12 -5.41
N GLY A 68 -17.62 2.30 -5.61
CA GLY A 68 -17.83 3.44 -4.70
C GLY A 68 -16.84 3.50 -3.55
N VAL A 69 -15.95 2.52 -3.39
CA VAL A 69 -14.99 2.44 -2.28
C VAL A 69 -14.03 3.63 -2.22
N TYR A 70 -13.79 4.29 -3.35
CA TYR A 70 -12.96 5.50 -3.45
C TYR A 70 -13.75 6.81 -3.42
N GLY A 71 -15.04 6.77 -3.07
CA GLY A 71 -15.89 7.96 -2.97
C GLY A 71 -16.41 8.48 -4.32
N VAL A 72 -16.24 7.70 -5.39
CA VAL A 72 -16.75 7.98 -6.74
C VAL A 72 -17.57 6.77 -7.18
N ALA A 73 -18.78 6.99 -7.69
CA ALA A 73 -19.65 5.92 -8.16
C ALA A 73 -18.95 5.08 -9.23
N ASP A 74 -19.11 3.75 -9.15
CA ASP A 74 -18.51 2.77 -10.06
C ASP A 74 -16.96 2.76 -10.10
N GLU A 75 -16.29 3.46 -9.16
CA GLU A 75 -14.84 3.32 -8.98
C GLU A 75 -14.52 2.26 -7.92
N SER A 76 -13.98 1.15 -8.39
CA SER A 76 -13.53 0.00 -7.59
C SER A 76 -12.01 -0.15 -7.55
N GLU A 77 -11.24 0.63 -8.33
CA GLU A 77 -9.78 0.48 -8.43
C GLU A 77 -9.03 1.82 -8.31
N ARG A 78 -7.83 1.79 -7.71
CA ARG A 78 -6.93 2.95 -7.63
C ARG A 78 -5.47 2.53 -7.72
N SER A 79 -4.72 3.22 -8.57
CA SER A 79 -3.28 3.02 -8.71
C SER A 79 -2.53 4.33 -8.57
N ILE A 80 -1.46 4.35 -7.77
CA ILE A 80 -0.58 5.51 -7.59
C ILE A 80 0.87 5.01 -7.65
N ALA A 81 1.75 5.81 -8.25
CA ALA A 81 3.18 5.59 -8.24
C ALA A 81 3.91 6.92 -7.99
N SER A 82 5.00 6.87 -7.23
CA SER A 82 5.84 8.04 -6.94
C SER A 82 7.32 7.65 -6.96
N VAL A 83 8.17 8.62 -7.31
CA VAL A 83 9.63 8.50 -7.27
C VAL A 83 10.18 9.74 -6.59
N GLY A 84 11.19 9.57 -5.75
CA GLY A 84 11.80 10.67 -5.03
C GLY A 84 13.24 10.40 -4.63
N GLY A 85 13.86 11.42 -4.05
CA GLY A 85 15.21 11.34 -3.50
C GLY A 85 15.34 12.25 -2.29
N VAL A 86 16.14 11.81 -1.33
CA VAL A 86 16.43 12.56 -0.10
C VAL A 86 17.93 12.71 0.01
N TYR A 87 18.35 13.94 0.32
CA TYR A 87 19.72 14.28 0.62
C TYR A 87 19.80 14.83 2.05
N TYR A 88 20.78 14.36 2.82
CA TYR A 88 21.01 14.80 4.20
C TYR A 88 22.43 15.35 4.34
N PHE A 89 22.52 16.51 5.00
CA PHE A 89 23.72 17.31 5.20
C PHE A 89 24.49 16.94 6.46
#